data_AF-A0A2M7Z1G0-F1
#
_entry.id   AF-A0A2M7Z1G0-F1
#
_cell.length_a   1.000
_cell.length_b   1.000
_cell.length_c   1.000
_cell.angle_alpha   90.00
_cell.angle_beta   90.00
_cell.angle_gamma   90.00
#
_symmetry.space_group_name_H-M   'P 1'
#
loop_
_entity.id
_entity.type
_entity.pdbx_description
1 polymer ?
#
loop_
_entity_poly.entity_id
_entity_poly.type
_entity_poly.pdbx_seq_one_letter_code
_entity_poly.pdbx_strand_id
1 'polypeptide(L)' 'EKEQVDRLRKWRQTRNQSHVIAALALVRKAAASGENVMPCLLDAVKAQATLGEICTALQEVFGTYQEPVVL' A
#
# COMPACT_ATOMS: atom_id res chain seq x y z
N GLU A 1 -4.17 -22.29 -1.24
CA GLU A 1 -3.42 -21.18 -1.87
C GLU A 1 -4.16 -20.55 -3.05
N LYS A 2 -4.52 -21.30 -4.11
CA LYS A 2 -5.28 -20.79 -5.28
C LYS A 2 -6.57 -20.04 -4.90
N GLU A 3 -7.34 -20.57 -3.96
CA GLU A 3 -8.59 -19.94 -3.50
C GLU A 3 -8.39 -18.56 -2.87
N GLN A 4 -7.26 -18.34 -2.18
CA GLN A 4 -6.96 -17.02 -1.60
C GLN A 4 -6.60 -16.01 -2.69
N VAL A 5 -5.85 -16.43 -3.70
CA VAL A 5 -5.51 -15.61 -4.87
C VAL A 5 -6.77 -15.23 -5.64
N ASP A 6 -7.68 -16.17 -5.86
CA ASP A 6 -8.92 -15.93 -6.60
C ASP A 6 -9.87 -15.02 -5.82
N ARG A 7 -9.97 -15.19 -4.49
CA ARG A 7 -10.73 -14.29 -3.62
C ARG A 7 -10.18 -12.86 -3.69
N LEU A 8 -8.86 -12.70 -3.65
CA LEU A 8 -8.21 -11.40 -3.74
C LEU A 8 -8.44 -10.74 -5.11
N ARG A 9 -8.35 -11.51 -6.20
CA ARG A 9 -8.62 -11.04 -7.57
C ARG A 9 -10.05 -10.54 -7.73
N LYS A 10 -11.03 -11.34 -7.30
CA LYS A 10 -12.46 -10.95 -7.36
C LYS A 10 -12.72 -9.69 -6.54
N TRP A 11 -12.16 -9.61 -5.34
CA TRP A 11 -12.32 -8.44 -4.48
C TRP A 11 -11.72 -7.16 -5.09
N ARG A 12 -10.55 -7.27 -5.74
CA ARG A 12 -9.96 -6.14 -6.48
C ARG A 12 -10.80 -5.67 -7.66
N GLN A 13 -11.58 -6.55 -8.28
CA GLN A 13 -12.47 -6.19 -9.39
C GLN A 13 -13.75 -5.48 -8.94
N THR A 14 -14.21 -5.74 -7.71
CA THR A 14 -15.47 -5.18 -7.19
C THR A 14 -15.31 -3.85 -6.45
N ARG A 15 -14.08 -3.47 -6.08
CA ARG A 15 -13.82 -2.25 -5.31
C ARG A 15 -13.73 -1.02 -6.20
N ASN A 16 -13.89 0.17 -5.60
CA ASN A 16 -13.66 1.42 -6.30
C ASN A 16 -12.15 1.64 -6.51
N GLN A 17 -11.66 1.26 -7.69
CA GLN A 17 -10.23 1.30 -8.02
C GLN A 17 -9.68 2.74 -8.02
N SER A 18 -10.46 3.74 -8.47
CA SER A 18 -10.03 5.15 -8.42
C SER A 18 -9.82 5.65 -7.01
N HIS A 19 -10.67 5.25 -6.06
CA HIS A 19 -10.55 5.64 -4.66
C HIS A 19 -9.28 5.05 -4.02
N VAL A 20 -8.99 3.78 -4.31
CA VAL A 20 -7.75 3.12 -3.86
C VAL A 20 -6.52 3.82 -4.42
N ILE A 21 -6.51 4.15 -5.71
CA ILE A 21 -5.38 4.84 -6.36
C ILE A 21 -5.13 6.20 -5.70
N ALA A 22 -6.20 6.98 -5.47
CA ALA A 22 -6.09 8.29 -4.82
C ALA A 22 -5.55 8.18 -3.38
N ALA A 23 -6.04 7.21 -2.60
CA ALA A 23 -5.58 7.01 -1.23
C ALA A 23 -4.11 6.56 -1.17
N LEU A 24 -3.68 5.66 -2.07
CA LEU A 24 -2.27 5.24 -2.16
C LEU A 24 -1.35 6.38 -2.61
N ALA A 25 -1.81 7.29 -3.46
CA ALA A 25 -1.05 8.47 -3.85
C ALA A 25 -0.81 9.41 -2.65
N LEU A 26 -1.80 9.56 -1.76
CA LEU A 26 -1.63 10.32 -0.51
C LEU A 26 -0.62 9.66 0.43
N VAL A 27 -0.65 8.33 0.54
CA VAL A 27 0.36 7.59 1.34
C VAL A 27 1.77 7.84 0.80
N ARG A 28 1.98 7.79 -0.52
CA ARG A 28 3.28 8.09 -1.14
C ARG A 28 3.72 9.53 -0.86
N LYS A 29 2.79 10.48 -1.00
CA LYS A 29 3.06 11.89 -0.74
C LYS A 29 3.48 12.13 0.72
N ALA A 30 2.72 11.61 1.68
CA ALA A 30 3.02 11.75 3.11
C ALA A 30 4.35 11.08 3.50
N ALA A 31 4.63 9.90 2.92
CA ALA A 31 5.89 9.21 3.10
C ALA A 31 7.08 10.03 2.55
N ALA A 32 6.92 10.66 1.38
CA ALA A 32 7.97 11.45 0.75
C ALA A 32 8.17 12.83 1.41
N SER A 33 7.12 13.42 1.99
CA SER A 33 7.19 14.70 2.69
C SER A 33 7.71 14.58 4.14
N GLY A 34 7.81 13.36 4.67
CA GLY A 34 8.15 13.13 6.08
C GLY A 34 7.03 13.51 7.05
N GLU A 35 5.81 13.71 6.55
CA GLU A 35 4.63 13.97 7.36
C GLU A 35 4.15 12.69 8.06
N ASN A 36 3.24 12.84 9.04
CA ASN A 36 2.66 11.69 9.70
C ASN A 36 1.84 10.86 8.69
N VAL A 37 2.27 9.63 8.45
CA VAL A 37 1.66 8.68 7.51
C VAL A 37 0.40 7.99 8.07
N MET A 38 0.18 7.99 9.39
CA MET A 38 -0.95 7.26 10.00
C MET A 38 -2.34 7.68 9.49
N PRO A 39 -2.66 8.98 9.30
CA PRO A 39 -3.93 9.40 8.72
C PRO A 39 -4.14 8.83 7.30
N CYS A 40 -3.12 8.91 6.45
CA CYS A 40 -3.20 8.41 5.08
C CYS A 40 -3.33 6.89 5.02
N LEU A 41 -2.71 6.16 5.94
CA LEU A 41 -2.88 4.71 6.07
C LEU A 41 -4.31 4.33 6.44
N LEU A 42 -4.93 5.06 7.36
CA LEU A 42 -6.31 4.83 7.74
C LEU A 42 -7.26 5.04 6.54
N ASP A 43 -7.01 6.07 5.74
CA ASP A 43 -7.78 6.36 4.54
C ASP A 43 -7.56 5.30 3.46
N ALA A 44 -6.33 4.80 3.27
CA ALA A 44 -6.05 3.69 2.36
C ALA A 44 -6.80 2.41 2.75
N VAL A 45 -6.84 2.08 4.05
CA VAL A 45 -7.59 0.90 4.55
C VAL A 45 -9.09 1.10 4.34
N LYS A 46 -9.64 2.28 4.64
CA LYS A 46 -11.05 2.62 4.37
C LYS A 46 -11.39 2.59 2.88
N ALA A 47 -10.44 2.97 2.02
CA ALA A 47 -10.57 2.89 0.57
C ALA A 47 -10.48 1.46 0.04
N GLN A 48 -10.29 0.45 0.89
CA GLN A 48 -10.10 -0.94 0.50
C GLN A 48 -8.79 -1.16 -0.28
N ALA A 49 -7.71 -0.52 0.15
CA ALA A 49 -6.36 -0.92 -0.24
C ALA A 49 -5.94 -2.18 0.52
N THR A 50 -5.23 -3.08 -0.14
CA THR A 50 -4.63 -4.25 0.50
C THR A 50 -3.33 -3.87 1.23
N LEU A 51 -2.94 -4.69 2.21
CA LEU A 51 -1.64 -4.55 2.88
C LEU A 51 -0.48 -4.52 1.87
N GLY A 52 -0.48 -5.41 0.88
CA GLY A 52 0.56 -5.46 -0.13
C GLY A 52 0.66 -4.17 -0.96
N GLU A 53 -0.47 -3.57 -1.32
CA GLU A 53 -0.48 -2.30 -2.08
C GLU A 53 0.05 -1.13 -1.25
N ILE A 54 -0.28 -1.10 0.04
CA ILE A 54 0.25 -0.11 0.98
C ILE A 54 1.77 -0.32 1.16
N CYS A 55 2.22 -1.55 1.38
CA CYS A 55 3.65 -1.87 1.49
C CYS A 55 4.41 -1.49 0.22
N THR A 56 3.89 -1.80 -0.97
CA THR A 56 4.50 -1.38 -2.23
C THR A 56 4.60 0.14 -2.33
N ALA A 57 3.53 0.88 -1.98
CA ALA A 57 3.57 2.34 -1.98
C ALA A 57 4.63 2.92 -1.04
N LEU A 58 4.85 2.31 0.13
CA LEU A 58 5.90 2.73 1.07
C LEU A 58 7.30 2.33 0.58
N GLN A 59 7.45 1.15 -0.02
CA GLN A 59 8.71 0.66 -0.58
C GLN A 59 9.22 1.53 -1.74
N GLU A 60 8.33 2.13 -2.53
CA GLU A 60 8.74 3.04 -3.59
C GLU A 60 9.40 4.33 -3.06
N VAL A 61 9.08 4.73 -1.82
CA VAL A 61 9.64 5.93 -1.20
C VAL A 61 10.84 5.60 -0.32
N PHE A 62 10.72 4.59 0.54
CA PHE A 62 11.75 4.25 1.53
C PHE A 62 12.72 3.16 1.06
N GLY A 63 12.42 2.49 -0.05
CA GLY A 63 13.11 1.28 -0.45
C GLY A 63 12.75 0.07 0.42
N THR A 64 13.56 -0.97 0.32
CA THR A 64 13.46 -2.18 1.15
C THR A 64 14.70 -2.27 2.03
N TYR A 65 14.52 -2.65 3.29
CA TYR A 65 15.65 -2.98 4.14
C TYR A 65 16.47 -4.14 3.52
N GLN A 66 17.79 -3.96 3.47
CA GLN A 66 18.74 -5.00 3.11
C GLN A 66 19.70 -5.18 4.29
N GLU A 67 19.90 -6.43 4.72
CA GLU A 67 20.80 -6.75 5.81
C GLU A 67 22.24 -6.35 5.43
N PRO A 68 22.94 -5.58 6.28
CA PRO A 68 24.32 -5.19 5.98
C PRO A 68 25.22 -6.43 6.05
N VAL A 69 25.87 -6.76 4.92
CA VAL A 69 26.90 -7.81 4.89
C VAL A 69 28.14 -7.24 5.58
N VAL A 70 28.35 -7.59 6.84
CA VAL A 70 29.58 -7.29 7.57
C VAL A 70 30.59 -8.40 7.23
N LEU A 71 31.65 -8.04 6.50
CA LEU A 71 32.78 -8.93 6.18
C LEU A 71 33.82 -8.90 7.30
#